data_AF-A0A1V9BC55-F1
#
_entry.id   AF-A0A1V9BC55-F1
#
_cell.length_a   1.000
_cell.length_b   1.000
_cell.length_c   1.000
_cell.angle_alpha   90.00
_cell.angle_beta   90.00
_cell.angle_gamma   90.00
#
_symmetry.space_group_name_H-M   'P 1'
#
loop_
_entity.id
_entity.type
_entity.pdbx_description
1 polymer ?
#
loop_
_entity_poly.entity_id
_entity_poly.type
_entity_poly.pdbx_seq_one_letter_code
_entity_poly.pdbx_strand_id
1 'polypeptide(L)' 'MVLLLIEEKRQQMIELALTHGFTAKETIQCSQELDQLINQYLRQTMAFEPPAPSVQ' A
#
# COMPACT_ATOMS: atom_id res chain seq x y z
N MET A 1 7.15 12.74 3.08
CA MET A 1 7.50 12.19 1.75
C MET A 1 6.80 10.86 1.45
N VAL A 2 6.84 9.86 2.34
CA VAL A 2 6.23 8.53 2.06
C VAL A 2 4.71 8.58 1.82
N LEU A 3 3.97 9.46 2.51
CA LEU A 3 2.53 9.65 2.28
C LEU A 3 2.17 10.11 0.86
N LEU A 4 3.00 10.97 0.24
CA LEU A 4 2.79 11.41 -1.14
C LEU A 4 2.94 10.24 -2.12
N LEU A 5 3.96 9.39 -1.90
CA LEU A 5 4.19 8.20 -2.72
C LEU A 5 3.03 7.19 -2.60
N ILE A 6 2.44 7.06 -1.42
CA ILE A 6 1.25 6.22 -1.19
C ILE A 6 0.07 6.75 -2.02
N GLU A 7 -0.19 8.06 -1.98
CA GLU A 7 -1.29 8.65 -2.77
C GLU A 7 -1.06 8.54 -4.27
N GLU A 8 0.15 8.81 -4.76
CA GLU A 8 0.50 8.64 -6.18
C GLU A 8 0.30 7.18 -6.63
N LYS A 9 0.75 6.22 -5.81
CA LYS A 9 0.62 4.79 -6.13
C LYS A 9 -0.84 4.33 -6.06
N ARG A 10 -1.62 4.86 -5.13
CA ARG A 10 -3.07 4.61 -5.03
C ARG A 10 -3.80 5.10 -6.28
N GLN A 11 -3.46 6.29 -6.77
CA GLN A 11 -4.07 6.82 -7.99
C GLN A 11 -3.73 5.94 -9.21
N GLN A 12 -2.47 5.50 -9.34
CA GLN A 12 -2.05 4.56 -10.40
C GLN A 12 -2.80 3.23 -10.33
N MET A 13 -3.00 2.67 -9.12
CA MET A 13 -3.75 1.43 -8.95
C MET A 13 -5.20 1.58 -9.41
N ILE A 14 -5.84 2.73 -9.12
CA ILE A 14 -7.21 3.02 -9.55
C ILE A 14 -7.27 3.14 -11.08
N GLU A 15 -6.33 3.84 -11.70
CA GLU A 15 -6.27 3.97 -13.17
C GLU A 15 -6.08 2.60 -13.86
N LEU A 16 -5.19 1.77 -13.33
CA LEU A 16 -5.00 0.39 -13.80
C LEU A 16 -6.25 -0.46 -13.58
N ALA A 17 -6.93 -0.31 -12.45
CA ALA A 17 -8.18 -1.02 -12.19
C ALA A 17 -9.30 -0.61 -13.14
N LEU A 18 -9.40 0.68 -13.48
CA LEU A 18 -10.39 1.21 -14.42
C LEU A 18 -10.08 0.78 -15.86
N THR A 19 -8.80 0.63 -16.21
CA THR A 19 -8.36 0.28 -17.56
C THR A 19 -8.33 -1.23 -17.82
N HIS A 20 -7.80 -2.01 -16.86
CA HIS A 20 -7.54 -3.44 -17.00
C HIS A 20 -8.41 -4.32 -16.09
N GLY A 21 -9.07 -3.73 -15.09
CA GLY A 21 -9.81 -4.45 -14.06
C GLY A 21 -9.00 -4.68 -12.79
N PHE A 22 -9.70 -4.88 -11.66
CA PHE A 22 -9.06 -5.09 -10.34
C PHE A 22 -8.29 -6.41 -10.23
N THR A 23 -8.63 -7.39 -11.07
CA THR A 23 -7.98 -8.72 -11.09
C THR A 23 -6.88 -8.82 -12.14
N ALA A 24 -6.62 -7.75 -12.90
CA ALA A 24 -5.51 -7.72 -13.84
C ALA A 24 -4.18 -7.82 -13.09
N LYS A 25 -3.22 -8.52 -13.70
CA LYS A 25 -1.89 -8.73 -13.12
C LYS A 25 -1.21 -7.40 -12.76
N GLU A 26 -1.36 -6.39 -13.62
CA GLU A 26 -0.81 -5.05 -13.42
C GLU A 26 -1.43 -4.35 -12.20
N THR A 27 -2.75 -4.44 -12.04
CA THR A 27 -3.47 -3.87 -10.89
C THR A 27 -3.11 -4.57 -9.59
N ILE A 28 -2.99 -5.91 -9.61
CA ILE A 28 -2.56 -6.72 -8.46
C ILE A 28 -1.12 -6.39 -8.07
N GLN A 29 -0.23 -6.23 -9.06
CA GLN A 29 1.15 -5.85 -8.78
C GLN A 29 1.22 -4.43 -8.17
N CYS A 30 0.44 -3.49 -8.73
CA CYS A 30 0.35 -2.14 -8.19
C CYS A 30 -0.20 -2.11 -6.76
N SER A 31 -1.20 -2.95 -6.43
CA SER A 31 -1.72 -3.06 -5.08
C SER A 31 -0.69 -3.60 -4.08
N GLN A 32 0.11 -4.61 -4.48
CA GLN A 32 1.19 -5.14 -3.64
C GLN A 32 2.27 -4.08 -3.35
N GLU A 33 2.63 -3.27 -4.35
CA GLU A 33 3.59 -2.18 -4.18
C GLU A 33 3.04 -1.07 -3.27
N LEU A 34 1.74 -0.74 -3.41
CA LEU A 34 1.05 0.19 -2.53
C LEU A 34 1.05 -0.31 -1.07
N ASP A 35 0.74 -1.59 -0.85
CA ASP A 35 0.80 -2.23 0.46
C ASP A 35 2.21 -2.15 1.07
N GLN A 36 3.26 -2.34 0.27
CA GLN A 36 4.64 -2.20 0.76
C GLN A 36 4.96 -0.77 1.22
N LEU A 37 4.50 0.24 0.48
CA LEU A 37 4.67 1.65 0.84
C LEU A 37 3.91 1.99 2.13
N ILE A 38 2.67 1.50 2.26
CA ILE A 38 1.87 1.66 3.48
C ILE A 38 2.59 0.99 4.67
N ASN A 39 3.06 -0.24 4.51
CA ASN A 39 3.79 -0.95 5.56
C ASN A 39 5.10 -0.24 5.93
N GLN A 40 5.80 0.37 4.97
CA GLN A 40 6.99 1.18 5.25
C GLN A 40 6.63 2.42 6.06
N TYR A 41 5.56 3.13 5.67
CA TYR A 41 5.05 4.27 6.42
C TYR A 41 4.65 3.85 7.84
N LEU A 42 3.89 2.77 7.99
CA LEU A 42 3.48 2.23 9.28
C LEU A 42 4.69 1.86 10.14
N ARG A 43 5.73 1.23 9.60
CA ARG A 43 6.96 0.97 10.38
C ARG A 43 7.67 2.25 10.83
N GLN A 44 7.65 3.29 9.99
CA GLN A 44 8.25 4.58 10.32
C GLN A 44 7.43 5.35 11.36
N THR A 45 6.10 5.19 11.39
CA THR A 45 5.20 5.88 12.32
C THR A 45 4.90 5.07 13.59
N MET A 46 4.77 3.75 13.50
CA MET A 46 4.57 2.80 14.62
C MET A 46 5.86 2.46 15.36
N ALA A 47 7.02 3.02 15.01
CA ALA A 47 8.18 3.03 15.90
C ALA A 47 7.90 3.75 17.25
N PHE A 48 6.70 4.33 17.41
CA PHE A 48 6.21 4.95 18.64
C PHE A 48 5.09 4.16 19.37
N GLU A 49 4.70 2.98 18.89
CA GLU A 49 3.70 2.14 19.57
C GLU A 49 4.25 0.71 19.77
N PRO A 50 4.24 0.17 21.01
CA PRO A 50 4.73 -1.19 21.27
C PRO A 50 3.88 -2.21 20.48
N PRO A 51 4.48 -3.34 20.06
CA PRO A 51 3.77 -4.32 19.25
C PRO A 51 2.56 -4.85 20.01
N ALA A 52 1.36 -4.69 19.44
CA ALA A 52 0.16 -5.33 19.93
C ALA A 52 0.39 -6.86 19.96
N PRO A 53 -0.03 -7.55 21.04
CA PRO A 53 0.27 -8.96 21.21
C PRO A 53 -0.40 -9.75 20.10
N SER A 54 0.40 -10.62 19.46
CA SER A 54 -0.08 -11.62 18.52
C SER A 54 -1.16 -12.45 19.21
N VAL A 55 -2.42 -12.28 18.80
CA VAL A 55 -3.48 -13.21 19.17
C VAL A 55 -3.25 -14.46 18.34
N GLN A 56 -2.95 -15.54 19.05
CA GLN A 56 -2.66 -16.90 18.59
C GLN A 56 -3.76 -17.48 17.70
#